data_AF-A0A317TZL3-F1
#
_entry.id   AF-A0A317TZL3-F1
#
_cell.length_a   1.000
_cell.length_b   1.000
_cell.length_c   1.000
_cell.angle_alpha   90.00
_cell.angle_beta   90.00
_cell.angle_gamma   90.00
#
_symmetry.space_group_name_H-M   'P 1'
#
loop_
_entity.id
_entity.type
_entity.pdbx_description
1 polymer ?
#
loop_
_entity_poly.entity_id
_entity_poly.type
_entity_poly.pdbx_seq_one_letter_code
_entity_poly.pdbx_strand_id
1 'polypeptide(L)'
;MKFEKIEYFLKKAGFQLTHEGVGFGEVEGCPSYLYQKNILGSTPQMIQLAVSGENKEDIHPVYSDNVPKLVRDSVNNIINNNMIESANIIRF
;
A
#
# COMPACT_ATOMS: atom_id res chain seq x y z
N MET A 1 4.17 -10.17 -7.46
CA MET A 1 3.67 -8.88 -8.03
C MET A 1 3.80 -7.77 -6.98
N LYS A 2 3.81 -6.49 -7.38
CA LYS A 2 3.92 -5.36 -6.42
C LYS A 2 2.84 -5.38 -5.35
N PHE A 3 1.60 -5.67 -5.75
CA PHE A 3 0.46 -5.73 -4.85
C PHE A 3 0.70 -6.72 -3.69
N GLU A 4 1.16 -7.94 -3.99
CA GLU A 4 1.44 -8.97 -2.99
C GLU A 4 2.57 -8.55 -2.03
N LYS A 5 3.60 -7.85 -2.52
CA LYS A 5 4.68 -7.32 -1.68
C LYS A 5 4.15 -6.27 -0.70
N ILE A 6 3.29 -5.36 -1.18
CA ILE A 6 2.65 -4.34 -0.33
C ILE A 6 1.73 -5.02 0.68
N GLU A 7 0.88 -5.95 0.25
CA GLU A 7 -0.04 -6.65 1.14
C GLU A 7 0.71 -7.40 2.26
N TYR A 8 1.78 -8.12 1.90
CA TYR A 8 2.61 -8.81 2.88
C TYR A 8 3.20 -7.84 3.92
N PHE A 9 3.73 -6.70 3.45
CA PHE A 9 4.25 -5.64 4.32
C PHE A 9 3.16 -5.09 5.26
N LEU A 10 1.98 -4.78 4.74
CA LEU A 10 0.86 -4.24 5.52
C LEU A 10 0.39 -5.21 6.61
N LYS A 11 0.26 -6.51 6.27
CA LYS A 11 -0.08 -7.57 7.23
C LYS A 11 0.98 -7.66 8.34
N LYS A 12 2.27 -7.58 8.01
CA LYS A 12 3.37 -7.55 9.00
C LYS A 12 3.36 -6.29 9.87
N ALA A 13 2.94 -5.15 9.32
CA ALA A 13 2.79 -3.89 10.05
C ALA A 13 1.52 -3.85 10.95
N GLY A 14 0.70 -4.90 10.93
CA GLY A 14 -0.50 -5.05 11.74
C GLY A 14 -1.76 -4.43 11.13
N PHE A 15 -1.73 -4.11 9.83
CA PHE A 15 -2.93 -3.74 9.09
C PHE A 15 -3.66 -5.01 8.63
N GLN A 16 -4.98 -4.95 8.64
CA GLN A 16 -5.86 -6.02 8.21
C GLN A 16 -6.73 -5.53 7.06
N LEU A 17 -6.96 -6.38 6.08
CA LEU A 17 -7.92 -6.09 5.02
C LEU A 17 -9.32 -6.07 5.64
N THR A 18 -10.04 -4.96 5.48
CA THR A 18 -11.39 -4.78 6.03
C THR A 18 -12.45 -4.63 4.97
N HIS A 19 -12.09 -4.20 3.75
CA HIS A 19 -13.03 -4.05 2.66
C HIS A 19 -12.36 -4.23 1.30
N GLU A 20 -13.07 -4.90 0.39
CA GLU A 20 -12.77 -4.94 -1.03
C GLU A 20 -13.93 -4.29 -1.77
N GLY A 21 -13.63 -3.42 -2.72
CA GLY A 21 -14.65 -2.68 -3.44
C GLY A 21 -14.10 -2.06 -4.73
N VAL A 22 -14.80 -1.02 -5.18
CA VAL A 22 -14.43 -0.26 -6.37
C VAL A 22 -13.95 1.12 -5.94
N GLY A 23 -12.87 1.58 -6.55
CA GLY A 23 -12.35 2.93 -6.36
C GLY A 23 -13.36 3.99 -6.80
N PHE A 24 -13.25 5.19 -6.23
CA PHE A 24 -14.03 6.37 -6.59
C PHE A 24 -13.07 7.54 -6.82
N GLY A 25 -13.49 8.55 -7.59
CA GLY A 25 -12.65 9.71 -7.91
C GLY A 25 -11.58 9.40 -8.96
N GLU A 26 -10.31 9.73 -8.70
CA GLU A 26 -9.20 9.57 -9.66
C GLU A 26 -8.92 8.10 -10.07
N VAL A 27 -9.45 7.14 -9.30
CA VAL A 27 -9.31 5.70 -9.51
C VAL A 27 -10.67 5.01 -9.67
N GLU A 28 -11.66 5.74 -10.17
CA GLU A 28 -13.01 5.24 -10.38
C GLU A 28 -13.03 3.98 -11.27
N GLY A 29 -13.79 2.97 -10.86
CA GLY A 29 -13.92 1.70 -11.60
C GLY A 29 -12.78 0.69 -11.36
N CYS A 30 -11.69 1.07 -10.69
CA CYS A 30 -10.59 0.17 -10.38
C CYS A 30 -10.88 -0.68 -9.12
N PRO A 31 -10.47 -1.97 -9.07
CA PRO A 31 -10.47 -2.73 -7.83
C PRO A 31 -9.73 -2.00 -6.71
N SER A 32 -10.32 -1.98 -5.52
CA SER A 32 -9.83 -1.24 -4.36
C SER A 32 -9.83 -2.10 -3.11
N TYR A 33 -8.73 -2.04 -2.36
CA TYR A 33 -8.49 -2.85 -1.16
C TYR A 33 -8.18 -1.94 0.02
N LEU A 34 -9.08 -1.93 1.02
CA LEU A 34 -8.93 -1.11 2.22
C LEU A 34 -8.31 -1.93 3.35
N TYR A 35 -7.17 -1.47 3.83
CA TYR A 35 -6.45 -2.01 4.97
C TYR A 35 -6.58 -1.06 6.17
N GLN A 36 -6.91 -1.61 7.33
CA GLN A 36 -7.09 -0.84 8.57
C GLN A 36 -6.25 -1.43 9.70
N LYS A 37 -5.69 -0.54 10.52
CA LYS A 37 -5.08 -0.87 11.80
C LYS A 37 -5.73 -0.06 12.90
N ASN A 38 -6.36 -0.76 13.85
CA ASN A 38 -6.98 -0.13 15.00
C ASN A 38 -5.90 0.32 15.99
N ILE A 39 -6.01 1.55 16.46
CA ILE A 39 -5.15 2.13 17.50
C ILE A 39 -6.03 2.41 18.71
N LEU A 40 -5.70 1.84 19.86
CA LEU A 40 -6.49 2.00 21.08
C LEU A 40 -6.54 3.48 21.48
N GLY A 41 -7.75 4.02 21.68
CA GLY A 41 -7.95 5.42 22.08
C GLY A 41 -7.65 6.44 20.97
N SER A 42 -7.55 6.02 19.71
CA SER A 42 -7.29 6.92 18.58
C SER A 42 -8.09 6.52 17.35
N THR A 43 -8.09 7.37 16.32
CA THR A 43 -8.69 7.04 15.03
C THR A 43 -7.91 5.90 14.38
N PRO A 44 -8.58 4.95 13.71
CA PRO A 44 -7.90 3.90 12.96
C PRO A 44 -6.96 4.48 11.90
N GLN A 45 -5.86 3.78 11.63
CA GLN A 45 -5.00 4.04 10.48
C GLN A 45 -5.56 3.29 9.29
N MET A 46 -5.73 3.95 8.15
CA MET A 46 -6.34 3.39 6.95
C MET A 46 -5.43 3.59 5.74
N ILE A 47 -5.31 2.53 4.94
CA ILE A 47 -4.55 2.51 3.69
C ILE A 47 -5.43 1.84 2.65
N GLN A 48 -5.80 2.58 1.62
CA GLN A 48 -6.52 2.04 0.47
C GLN A 48 -5.53 1.85 -0.68
N LEU A 49 -5.58 0.67 -1.31
CA LEU A 49 -4.82 0.36 -2.51
C LEU A 49 -5.81 0.22 -3.66
N ALA A 50 -5.91 1.24 -4.50
CA ALA A 50 -6.61 1.13 -5.77
C ALA A 50 -5.64 0.59 -6.83
N VAL A 51 -6.12 -0.34 -7.64
CA VAL A 51 -5.28 -1.12 -8.54
C VAL A 51 -5.84 -1.06 -9.95
N SER A 52 -5.05 -0.53 -10.89
CA SER A 52 -5.39 -0.44 -12.31
C SER A 52 -4.69 -1.56 -13.10
N GLY A 53 -5.36 -2.04 -14.15
CA GLY A 53 -4.86 -3.10 -15.02
C GLY A 53 -4.93 -4.52 -14.43
N GLU A 54 -5.01 -5.51 -15.31
CA GLU A 54 -5.18 -6.93 -14.94
C GLU A 54 -4.02 -7.48 -14.10
N ASN A 55 -2.82 -6.91 -14.26
CA ASN A 55 -1.59 -7.40 -13.64
C ASN A 55 -1.32 -6.84 -12.24
N LYS A 56 -2.18 -6.01 -11.67
CA LYS A 56 -2.00 -5.42 -10.32
C LYS A 56 -0.61 -4.79 -10.06
N GLU A 57 0.01 -4.25 -11.10
CA GLU A 57 1.33 -3.60 -11.05
C GLU A 57 1.23 -2.07 -11.00
N ASP A 58 0.09 -1.53 -11.42
CA ASP A 58 -0.25 -0.11 -11.30
C ASP A 58 -1.13 0.09 -10.06
N ILE A 59 -0.54 0.72 -9.04
CA ILE A 59 -1.12 0.79 -7.69
C ILE A 59 -1.11 2.24 -7.24
N HIS A 60 -2.29 2.74 -6.92
CA HIS A 60 -2.53 4.07 -6.41
C HIS A 60 -2.88 3.97 -4.91
N PRO A 61 -1.93 4.27 -4.02
CA PRO A 61 -2.18 4.21 -2.58
C PRO A 61 -2.81 5.52 -2.09
N VAL A 62 -3.79 5.39 -1.20
CA VAL A 62 -4.40 6.50 -0.47
C VAL A 62 -4.27 6.23 1.03
N TYR A 63 -3.80 7.21 1.78
CA TYR A 63 -3.50 7.06 3.20
C TYR A 63 -4.36 8.00 4.04
N SER A 64 -4.81 7.56 5.22
CA SER A 64 -5.27 8.49 6.24
C SER A 64 -4.10 9.28 6.85
N ASP A 65 -4.39 10.49 7.35
CA ASP A 65 -3.37 11.43 7.85
C ASP A 65 -2.50 10.90 8.99
N ASN A 66 -3.04 9.96 9.78
CA ASN A 66 -2.40 9.33 10.93
C ASN A 66 -1.56 8.07 10.59
N VAL A 67 -1.46 7.67 9.32
CA VAL A 67 -0.54 6.61 8.89
C VAL A 67 0.91 7.09 9.05
N PRO A 68 1.79 6.34 9.74
CA PRO A 68 3.18 6.76 9.95
C PRO A 68 3.93 6.95 8.64
N LYS A 69 4.77 7.99 8.55
CA LYS A 69 5.58 8.30 7.36
C LYS A 69 6.38 7.08 6.87
N LEU A 70 6.99 6.32 7.78
CA LEU A 70 7.74 5.09 7.45
C LEU A 70 6.90 4.05 6.70
N VAL A 71 5.62 3.92 7.03
CA VAL A 71 4.71 2.99 6.34
C VAL A 71 4.41 3.51 4.94
N ARG A 72 4.12 4.82 4.80
CA ARG A 72 3.89 5.45 3.49
C ARG A 72 5.10 5.32 2.57
N ASP A 73 6.28 5.67 3.07
CA ASP A 73 7.54 5.62 2.33
C ASP A 73 7.85 4.17 1.90
N SER A 74 7.60 3.19 2.76
CA SER A 74 7.80 1.77 2.43
C SER A 74 6.87 1.29 1.33
N VAL A 75 5.58 1.66 1.37
CA VAL A 75 4.61 1.33 0.31
C VAL A 75 5.02 2.00 -1.01
N ASN A 76 5.34 3.29 -0.97
CA ASN A 76 5.78 4.04 -2.16
C ASN A 76 7.07 3.47 -2.74
N ASN A 77 8.02 3.04 -1.91
CA ASN A 77 9.24 2.38 -2.37
C ASN A 77 8.93 1.08 -3.09
N ILE A 78 7.97 0.27 -2.62
CA ILE A 78 7.57 -0.96 -3.31
C ILE A 78 6.92 -0.65 -4.67
N ILE A 79 6.10 0.40 -4.75
CA ILE A 79 5.44 0.85 -5.99
C ILE A 79 6.49 1.33 -7.01
N ASN A 80 7.44 2.14 -6.55
CA ASN A 80 8.47 2.76 -7.37
C ASN A 80 9.68 1.85 -7.65
N ASN A 81 9.77 0.67 -7.01
CA ASN A 81 10.86 -0.29 -7.17
C ASN A 81 10.82 -1.05 -8.51
N ASN A 82 10.61 -0.35 -9.63
CA ASN A 82 10.88 -0.83 -10.98
C ASN A 82 12.33 -0.55 -11.44
N MET A 83 13.23 0.04 -10.62
CA MET A 83 14.57 0.44 -11.09
C MET A 83 15.76 0.30 -10.11
N ILE A 84 15.63 -0.33 -8.94
CA ILE A 84 16.78 -0.44 -8.00
C ILE A 84 16.96 -1.86 -7.46
N GLU A 85 17.14 -2.83 -8.35
CA GLU A 85 17.83 -4.10 -8.00
C GLU A 85 19.28 -4.14 -8.52
N SER A 86 19.80 -3.07 -9.14
CA SER A 86 21.15 -3.06 -9.74
C SER A 86 22.22 -2.25 -9.01
N ALA A 87 21.93 -1.54 -7.91
CA ALA A 87 22.95 -0.71 -7.27
C ALA A 87 22.76 -0.58 -5.76
N ASN A 88 23.00 -1.65 -5.02
CA ASN A 88 23.61 -1.56 -3.69
C ASN A 88 24.35 -2.86 -3.36
N ILE A 89 25.29 -3.22 -4.24
CA ILE A 89 26.49 -3.96 -3.84
C ILE A 89 27.55 -2.92 -3.51
N ILE A 90 27.57 -2.44 -2.27
CA ILE A 90 28.79 -1.93 -1.61
C ILE A 90 28.64 -2.43 -0.16
N ARG A 91 29.03 -3.69 0.09
CA ARG A 91 30.33 -4.13 0.64
C ARG A 91 30.70 -3.41 1.95
N PHE A 92 30.85 -4.28 2.96
CA PHE A 92 31.33 -4.09 4.33
C PHE A 92 32.44 -3.05 4.50
#